data_AF-A0A946XM00-F1
#
_entry.id   AF-A0A946XM00-F1
#
_cell.length_a   1.000
_cell.length_b   1.000
_cell.length_c   1.000
_cell.angle_alpha   90.00
_cell.angle_beta   90.00
_cell.angle_gamma   90.00
#
_symmetry.space_group_name_H-M   'P 1'
#
loop_
_entity.id
_entity.type
_entity.pdbx_description
1 polymer ?
#
loop_
_entity_poly.entity_id
_entity_poly.type
_entity_poly.pdbx_seq_one_letter_code
_entity_poly.pdbx_strand_id
1 'polypeptide(L)'
;MAQPLMPKATAVWLVDNTALTFDQIADYCGLHNLEVQAIADGEVAPGMQGLDPTANGQLNRDEIVRCEADVAARMEMAKPSVPMPKVRQKGARYTPISKRQDRPDAISWLLRSYPELSDAQISRLIGTTKPTINAIRDKTHRNSANIKPQSPVYLGLCVAADLEKMIAIARARAGTTHTPTQPLPPIAASEPAEEPAILPSQPSEPVIAEPTAEEVFGAAKAPKPEEEQASSADVFGPAPEAPAEEKTAENSAPETAPPETAPEENKPADSTSEGATD
;
A
#
# COMPACT_ATOMS: atom_id res chain seq x y z
N MET A 1 -7.94 16.50 -18.29
CA MET A 1 -8.02 15.56 -19.42
C MET A 1 -6.90 14.55 -19.27
N ALA A 2 -7.07 13.33 -19.78
CA ALA A 2 -5.94 12.39 -19.82
C ALA A 2 -4.87 12.96 -20.77
N GLN A 3 -3.60 12.84 -20.39
CA GLN A 3 -2.45 13.33 -21.15
C GLN A 3 -1.70 12.15 -21.77
N PRO A 4 -1.03 12.33 -22.92
CA PRO A 4 -0.18 11.31 -23.50
C PRO A 4 0.99 10.97 -22.56
N LEU A 5 1.46 9.72 -22.63
CA LEU A 5 2.50 9.20 -21.72
C LEU A 5 3.83 9.98 -21.81
N MET A 6 4.18 10.46 -23.02
CA MET A 6 5.40 11.23 -23.28
C MET A 6 5.07 12.54 -24.01
N PRO A 7 4.58 13.57 -23.30
CA PRO A 7 3.96 14.74 -23.93
C PRO A 7 4.91 15.54 -24.82
N LYS A 8 6.18 15.69 -24.45
CA LYS A 8 7.18 16.40 -25.27
C LYS A 8 7.54 15.65 -26.55
N ALA A 9 7.79 14.33 -26.45
CA ALA A 9 8.11 13.51 -27.61
C ALA A 9 6.92 13.37 -28.57
N THR A 10 5.69 13.30 -28.03
CA THR A 10 4.47 13.30 -28.83
C THR A 10 4.22 14.67 -29.48
N ALA A 11 4.53 15.78 -28.80
CA ALA A 11 4.46 17.11 -29.39
C ALA A 11 5.43 17.29 -30.56
N VAL A 12 6.70 16.85 -30.43
CA VAL A 12 7.69 16.85 -31.53
C VAL A 12 7.12 16.11 -32.75
N TRP A 13 6.58 14.91 -32.54
CA TRP A 13 6.01 14.14 -33.65
C TRP A 13 4.81 14.83 -34.30
N LEU A 14 3.89 15.38 -33.49
CA LEU A 14 2.69 16.08 -34.00
C LEU A 14 3.05 17.33 -34.79
N VAL A 15 4.01 18.13 -34.32
CA VAL A 15 4.49 19.32 -35.02
C VAL A 15 5.09 18.97 -36.39
N ASP A 16 5.85 17.87 -36.47
CA ASP A 16 6.55 17.49 -37.72
C ASP A 16 5.66 16.73 -38.72
N ASN A 17 4.62 16.02 -38.26
CA ASN A 17 3.87 15.05 -39.08
C ASN A 17 2.39 15.42 -39.31
N THR A 18 1.89 16.51 -38.70
CA THR A 18 0.48 16.93 -38.82
C THR A 18 0.36 18.43 -39.11
N ALA A 19 -0.79 18.85 -39.64
CA ALA A 19 -1.09 20.26 -39.89
C ALA A 19 -1.87 20.93 -38.74
N LEU A 20 -1.77 20.38 -37.53
CA LEU A 20 -2.48 20.86 -36.34
C LEU A 20 -1.91 22.19 -35.84
N THR A 21 -2.77 23.01 -35.22
CA THR A 21 -2.32 24.27 -34.61
C THR A 21 -1.60 24.03 -33.28
N PHE A 22 -0.70 24.94 -32.92
CA PHE A 22 0.06 24.85 -31.67
C PHE A 22 -0.85 24.80 -30.43
N ASP A 23 -2.01 25.49 -30.46
CA ASP A 23 -3.00 25.42 -29.38
C ASP A 23 -3.65 24.03 -29.25
N GLN A 24 -3.92 23.34 -30.37
CA GLN A 24 -4.47 21.98 -30.34
C GLN A 24 -3.46 20.98 -29.79
N ILE A 25 -2.19 21.09 -30.21
CA ILE A 25 -1.09 20.24 -29.72
C ILE A 25 -0.83 20.52 -28.23
N ALA A 26 -0.83 21.79 -27.82
CA ALA A 26 -0.68 22.22 -26.43
C ALA A 26 -1.77 21.62 -25.53
N ASP A 27 -3.04 21.72 -25.95
CA ASP A 27 -4.16 21.19 -25.18
C ASP A 27 -4.13 19.65 -25.08
N TYR A 28 -3.72 18.95 -26.13
CA TYR A 28 -3.60 17.49 -26.13
C TYR A 28 -2.43 17.00 -25.25
N CYS A 29 -1.24 17.60 -25.42
CA CYS A 29 -0.04 17.22 -24.68
C CYS A 29 0.01 17.81 -23.26
N GLY A 30 -0.88 18.75 -22.92
CA GLY A 30 -0.85 19.48 -21.65
C GLY A 30 0.36 20.39 -21.50
N LEU A 31 0.87 20.92 -22.62
CA LEU A 31 2.00 21.84 -22.69
C LEU A 31 1.49 23.27 -22.93
N HIS A 32 2.31 24.28 -22.68
CA HIS A 32 1.96 25.66 -23.05
C HIS A 32 2.23 25.90 -24.55
N ASN A 33 1.46 26.76 -25.22
CA ASN A 33 1.67 27.07 -26.65
C ASN A 33 3.12 27.50 -26.94
N LEU A 34 3.71 28.36 -26.11
CA LEU A 34 5.14 28.74 -26.21
C LEU A 34 6.11 27.56 -26.15
N GLU A 35 5.81 26.50 -25.39
CA GLU A 35 6.65 25.31 -25.35
C GLU A 35 6.55 24.52 -26.66
N VAL A 36 5.35 24.43 -27.24
CA VAL A 36 5.14 23.80 -28.55
C VAL A 36 5.83 24.61 -29.65
N GLN A 37 5.78 25.94 -29.58
CA GLN A 37 6.50 26.82 -30.48
C GLN A 37 8.02 26.64 -30.36
N ALA A 38 8.56 26.60 -29.15
CA ALA A 38 9.98 26.37 -28.92
C ALA A 38 10.44 24.94 -29.34
N ILE A 39 9.53 23.96 -29.33
CA ILE A 39 9.75 22.63 -29.93
C ILE A 39 9.80 22.73 -31.46
N ALA A 40 8.88 23.48 -32.08
CA ALA A 40 8.85 23.71 -33.53
C ALA A 40 10.10 24.47 -34.02
N ASP A 41 10.59 25.42 -33.23
CA ASP A 41 11.82 26.17 -33.49
C ASP A 41 13.09 25.33 -33.22
N GLY A 42 12.94 24.12 -32.65
CA GLY A 42 14.05 23.21 -32.34
C GLY A 42 14.90 23.62 -31.14
N GLU A 43 14.45 24.58 -30.33
CA GLU A 43 15.13 25.06 -29.12
C GLU A 43 14.97 24.09 -27.95
N VAL A 44 13.81 23.44 -27.85
CA VAL A 44 13.49 22.50 -26.77
C VAL A 44 13.78 21.07 -27.22
N ALA A 45 14.63 20.38 -26.44
CA ALA A 45 14.99 18.98 -26.62
C ALA A 45 15.67 18.64 -27.97
N PRO A 46 16.78 19.32 -28.32
CA PRO A 46 17.53 19.01 -29.54
C PRO A 46 17.96 17.53 -29.55
N GLY A 47 17.59 16.83 -30.63
CA GLY A 47 17.87 15.39 -30.79
C GLY A 47 16.83 14.44 -30.18
N MET A 48 15.70 14.94 -29.65
CA MET A 48 14.60 14.10 -29.21
C MET A 48 13.88 13.49 -30.41
N GLN A 49 13.78 12.16 -30.44
CA GLN A 49 13.01 11.45 -31.46
C GLN A 49 11.51 11.57 -31.14
N GLY A 50 10.75 12.09 -32.10
CA GLY A 50 9.29 12.17 -32.00
C GLY A 50 8.67 10.78 -31.85
N LEU A 51 7.72 10.65 -30.92
CA LEU A 51 7.01 9.41 -30.66
C LEU A 51 5.58 9.48 -31.22
N ASP A 52 5.28 8.60 -32.18
CA ASP A 52 3.97 8.54 -32.84
C ASP A 52 2.85 8.14 -31.86
N PRO A 53 1.87 9.03 -31.60
CA PRO A 53 0.73 8.74 -30.72
C PRO A 53 -0.27 7.75 -31.33
N THR A 54 -0.30 7.62 -32.66
CA THR A 54 -1.17 6.66 -33.36
C THR A 54 -0.62 5.24 -33.28
N ALA A 55 0.69 5.08 -33.40
CA ALA A 55 1.36 3.79 -33.21
C ALA A 55 1.19 3.25 -31.77
N ASN A 56 1.16 4.14 -30.78
CA ASN A 56 0.94 3.78 -29.37
C ASN A 56 -0.53 3.54 -29.02
N GLY A 57 -1.46 3.74 -29.96
CA GLY A 57 -2.90 3.65 -29.72
C GLY A 57 -3.43 4.70 -28.73
N GLN A 58 -2.71 5.81 -28.55
CA GLN A 58 -3.13 6.93 -27.70
C GLN A 58 -4.04 7.91 -28.47
N LEU A 59 -3.89 7.97 -29.79
CA LEU A 59 -4.70 8.81 -30.67
C LEU A 59 -5.14 8.01 -31.90
N ASN A 60 -6.34 8.27 -32.42
CA ASN A 60 -6.78 7.68 -33.68
C ASN A 60 -6.38 8.56 -34.87
N ARG A 61 -6.09 7.96 -36.02
CA ARG A 61 -5.72 8.73 -37.22
C ARG A 61 -6.89 9.54 -37.77
N ASP A 62 -8.12 9.02 -37.66
CA ASP A 62 -9.33 9.74 -38.02
C ASP A 62 -9.53 11.02 -37.20
N GLU A 63 -9.07 11.01 -35.94
CA GLU A 63 -9.17 12.14 -35.03
C GLU A 63 -8.19 13.26 -35.41
N ILE A 64 -6.99 12.90 -35.91
CA ILE A 64 -6.04 13.89 -36.47
C ILE A 64 -6.70 14.60 -37.65
N VAL A 65 -7.24 13.84 -38.61
CA VAL A 65 -7.86 14.41 -39.82
C VAL A 65 -9.04 15.32 -39.47
N ARG A 66 -9.85 14.95 -38.46
CA ARG A 66 -10.95 15.78 -37.95
C ARG A 66 -10.44 17.11 -37.39
N CYS A 67 -9.36 17.08 -36.60
CA CYS A 67 -8.78 18.27 -35.97
C CYS A 67 -7.95 19.11 -36.96
N GLU A 68 -7.40 18.52 -38.02
CA GLU A 68 -6.76 19.26 -39.12
C GLU A 68 -7.76 20.07 -39.95
N ALA A 69 -9.00 19.58 -40.08
CA ALA A 69 -10.06 20.28 -40.80
C ALA A 69 -10.71 21.42 -39.98
N ASP A 70 -10.62 21.39 -38.65
CA ASP A 70 -11.22 22.39 -37.76
C ASP A 70 -10.24 22.82 -36.65
N VAL A 71 -9.80 24.08 -36.72
CA VAL A 71 -8.85 24.69 -35.78
C VAL A 71 -9.42 24.79 -34.35
N ALA A 72 -10.75 24.88 -34.20
CA ALA A 72 -11.40 24.96 -32.89
C ALA A 72 -11.59 23.59 -32.24
N ALA A 73 -11.46 22.50 -33.00
CA ALA A 73 -11.63 21.16 -32.48
C ALA A 73 -10.48 20.78 -31.54
N ARG A 74 -10.81 20.10 -30.44
CA ARG A 74 -9.85 19.54 -29.48
C ARG A 74 -9.76 18.04 -29.66
N MET A 75 -8.53 17.53 -29.58
CA MET A 75 -8.21 16.11 -29.79
C MET A 75 -8.56 15.30 -28.54
N GLU A 76 -9.24 14.18 -28.73
CA GLU A 76 -9.55 13.25 -27.64
C GLU A 76 -8.62 12.03 -27.67
N MET A 77 -8.15 11.59 -26.49
CA MET A 77 -7.37 10.36 -26.38
C MET A 77 -8.23 9.14 -26.73
N ALA A 78 -7.65 8.22 -27.49
CA ALA A 78 -8.24 6.93 -27.76
C ALA A 78 -8.39 6.11 -26.47
N LYS A 79 -9.48 5.35 -26.39
CA LYS A 79 -9.71 4.45 -25.24
C LYS A 79 -8.64 3.36 -25.27
N PRO A 80 -7.94 3.10 -24.15
CA PRO A 80 -6.90 2.08 -24.10
C PRO A 80 -7.51 0.72 -24.44
N SER A 81 -6.97 0.06 -25.46
CA SER A 81 -7.38 -1.29 -25.88
C SER A 81 -7.07 -2.34 -24.80
N VAL A 82 -6.03 -2.09 -23.99
CA VAL A 82 -5.64 -2.98 -22.89
C VAL A 82 -6.53 -2.72 -21.67
N PRO A 83 -7.23 -3.74 -21.13
CA PRO A 83 -8.04 -3.58 -19.93
C PRO A 83 -7.13 -3.25 -18.73
N MET A 84 -7.43 -2.11 -18.09
CA MET A 84 -6.67 -1.65 -16.93
C MET A 84 -6.74 -2.69 -15.80
N PRO A 85 -5.61 -3.03 -15.14
CA PRO A 85 -5.62 -3.90 -13.98
C PRO A 85 -6.55 -3.35 -12.90
N LYS A 86 -7.58 -4.11 -12.51
CA LYS A 86 -8.46 -3.71 -11.40
C LYS A 86 -7.63 -3.63 -10.12
N VAL A 87 -7.65 -2.49 -9.45
CA VAL A 87 -6.97 -2.28 -8.17
C VAL A 87 -7.44 -3.37 -7.21
N ARG A 88 -6.49 -4.17 -6.69
CA ARG A 88 -6.83 -5.26 -5.75
C ARG A 88 -7.49 -4.65 -4.52
N GLN A 89 -8.62 -5.24 -4.11
CA GLN A 89 -9.29 -4.85 -2.88
C GLN A 89 -8.30 -4.96 -1.71
N LYS A 90 -8.26 -3.94 -0.86
CA LYS A 90 -7.33 -3.85 0.26
C LYS A 90 -7.48 -5.12 1.12
N GLY A 91 -6.44 -5.96 1.12
CA GLY A 91 -6.41 -7.21 1.86
C GLY A 91 -6.40 -6.98 3.38
N ALA A 92 -6.38 -8.07 4.14
CA ALA A 92 -6.24 -7.99 5.60
C ALA A 92 -5.00 -7.15 5.97
N ARG A 93 -5.17 -6.20 6.90
CA ARG A 93 -4.06 -5.37 7.37
C ARG A 93 -3.07 -6.23 8.13
N TYR A 94 -1.78 -6.11 7.81
CA TYR A 94 -0.73 -6.81 8.54
C TYR A 94 -0.66 -6.30 9.99
N THR A 95 -0.82 -7.20 10.96
CA THR A 95 -0.61 -6.88 12.38
C THR A 95 0.87 -7.09 12.76
N PRO A 96 1.58 -6.05 13.23
CA PRO A 96 2.98 -6.17 13.64
C PRO A 96 3.11 -7.14 14.83
N ILE A 97 4.28 -7.81 14.93
CA ILE A 97 4.55 -8.86 15.93
C ILE A 97 4.23 -8.44 17.37
N SER A 98 4.58 -7.21 17.74
CA SER A 98 4.35 -6.67 19.08
C SER A 98 2.88 -6.66 19.48
N LYS A 99 2.00 -6.32 18.53
CA LYS A 99 0.54 -6.23 18.75
C LYS A 99 -0.17 -7.57 18.61
N ARG A 100 0.55 -8.67 18.35
CA ARG A 100 -0.08 -9.99 18.14
C ARG A 100 -0.57 -10.61 19.44
N GLN A 101 0.06 -10.27 20.56
CA GLN A 101 -0.33 -10.74 21.90
C GLN A 101 -1.63 -10.09 22.37
N ASP A 102 -1.95 -8.89 21.89
CA ASP A 102 -3.18 -8.16 22.24
C ASP A 102 -4.40 -8.61 21.43
N ARG A 103 -4.21 -9.47 20.41
CA ARG A 103 -5.31 -10.00 19.59
C ARG A 103 -6.33 -10.83 20.38
N PRO A 104 -5.93 -11.78 21.26
CA PRO A 104 -6.89 -12.49 22.10
C PRO A 104 -7.71 -11.57 23.01
N ASP A 105 -7.08 -10.54 23.58
CA ASP A 105 -7.71 -9.53 24.44
C ASP A 105 -8.79 -8.77 23.68
N ALA A 106 -8.46 -8.29 22.48
CA ALA A 106 -9.39 -7.63 21.57
C ALA A 106 -10.58 -8.50 21.15
N ILE A 107 -10.33 -9.76 20.80
CA ILE A 107 -11.38 -10.70 20.38
C ILE A 107 -12.33 -10.98 21.54
N SER A 108 -11.80 -11.21 22.75
CA SER A 108 -12.64 -11.46 23.92
C SER A 108 -13.55 -10.27 24.26
N TRP A 109 -13.06 -9.04 24.08
CA TRP A 109 -13.85 -7.83 24.27
C TRP A 109 -14.96 -7.69 23.23
N LEU A 110 -14.68 -7.98 21.96
CA LEU A 110 -15.68 -7.94 20.89
C LEU A 110 -16.79 -8.98 21.11
N LEU A 111 -16.42 -10.21 21.49
CA LEU A 111 -17.39 -11.27 21.78
C LEU A 111 -18.31 -10.91 22.97
N ARG A 112 -17.78 -10.22 23.98
CA ARG A 112 -18.55 -9.79 25.15
C ARG A 112 -19.40 -8.55 24.89
N SER A 113 -18.87 -7.56 24.17
CA SER A 113 -19.51 -6.25 23.97
C SER A 113 -20.50 -6.25 22.80
N TYR A 114 -20.20 -7.02 21.74
CA TYR A 114 -20.97 -7.07 20.50
C TYR A 114 -21.19 -8.53 20.06
N PRO A 115 -22.10 -9.28 20.73
CA PRO A 115 -22.41 -10.65 20.34
C PRO A 115 -23.08 -10.75 18.96
N GLU A 116 -23.63 -9.65 18.44
CA GLU A 116 -24.23 -9.55 17.11
C GLU A 116 -23.17 -9.58 15.97
N LEU A 117 -21.89 -9.41 16.30
CA LEU A 117 -20.80 -9.29 15.33
C LEU A 117 -20.38 -10.68 14.83
N SER A 118 -20.51 -10.91 13.52
CA SER A 118 -20.17 -12.22 12.93
C SER A 118 -18.66 -12.50 12.96
N ASP A 119 -18.28 -13.78 13.03
CA ASP A 119 -16.87 -14.20 13.03
C ASP A 119 -16.11 -13.70 11.78
N ALA A 120 -16.81 -13.60 10.64
CA ALA A 120 -16.26 -13.02 9.41
C ALA A 120 -15.93 -11.52 9.58
N GLN A 121 -16.80 -10.76 10.26
CA GLN A 121 -16.56 -9.35 10.55
C GLN A 121 -15.40 -9.17 11.55
N ILE A 122 -15.33 -10.00 12.60
CA ILE A 122 -14.22 -9.99 13.58
C ILE A 122 -12.89 -10.29 12.88
N SER A 123 -12.86 -11.32 12.02
CA SER A 123 -11.65 -11.72 11.29
C SER A 123 -11.11 -10.60 10.39
N ARG A 124 -12.00 -9.85 9.72
CA ARG A 124 -11.65 -8.71 8.87
C ARG A 124 -11.16 -7.50 9.67
N LEU A 125 -11.74 -7.26 10.84
CA LEU A 125 -11.44 -6.09 11.67
C LEU A 125 -10.07 -6.21 12.36
N ILE A 126 -9.77 -7.38 12.94
CA ILE A 126 -8.52 -7.61 13.72
C ILE A 126 -7.41 -8.21 12.84
N GLY A 127 -7.74 -8.86 11.73
CA GLY A 127 -6.76 -9.63 10.95
C GLY A 127 -6.39 -10.95 11.63
N THR A 128 -7.39 -11.65 12.16
CA THR A 128 -7.27 -12.97 12.79
C THR A 128 -8.00 -14.03 11.96
N THR A 129 -7.86 -15.31 12.32
CA THR A 129 -8.54 -16.42 11.64
C THR A 129 -9.74 -16.91 12.47
N LYS A 130 -10.75 -17.46 11.79
CA LYS A 130 -11.94 -18.06 12.42
C LYS A 130 -11.61 -19.11 13.50
N PRO A 131 -10.67 -20.07 13.30
CA PRO A 131 -10.33 -21.03 14.36
C PRO A 131 -9.76 -20.35 15.62
N THR A 132 -9.01 -19.25 15.47
CA THR A 132 -8.53 -18.50 16.64
C THR A 132 -9.67 -17.82 17.39
N ILE A 133 -10.67 -17.28 16.68
CA ILE A 133 -11.87 -16.69 17.30
C ILE A 133 -12.64 -17.76 18.09
N ASN A 134 -12.85 -18.94 17.51
CA ASN A 134 -13.53 -20.04 18.19
C ASN A 134 -12.75 -20.53 19.41
N ALA A 135 -11.42 -20.68 19.31
CA ALA A 135 -10.60 -21.07 20.45
C ALA A 135 -10.68 -20.08 21.63
N ILE A 136 -10.90 -18.79 21.35
CA ILE A 136 -11.09 -17.78 22.40
C ILE A 136 -12.51 -17.84 22.97
N ARG A 137 -13.53 -18.07 22.13
CA ARG A 137 -14.92 -18.30 22.55
C ARG A 137 -15.02 -19.50 23.48
N ASP A 138 -14.35 -20.59 23.12
CA ASP A 138 -14.34 -21.85 23.87
C ASP A 138 -13.30 -21.87 25.00
N LYS A 139 -12.52 -20.77 25.16
CA LYS A 139 -11.42 -20.63 26.15
C LYS A 139 -10.32 -21.70 26.03
N THR A 140 -10.17 -22.32 24.87
CA THR A 140 -9.15 -23.33 24.54
C THR A 140 -7.86 -22.71 23.95
N HIS A 141 -7.81 -21.39 23.80
CA HIS A 141 -6.59 -20.71 23.35
C HIS A 141 -5.44 -20.89 24.36
N ARG A 142 -4.19 -21.02 23.86
CA ARG A 142 -2.98 -21.22 24.69
C ARG A 142 -2.84 -20.18 25.81
N ASN A 143 -3.26 -18.93 25.58
CA ASN A 143 -3.16 -17.85 26.56
C ASN A 143 -4.47 -17.56 27.30
N SER A 144 -5.45 -18.49 27.32
CA SER A 144 -6.80 -18.24 27.83
C SER A 144 -6.86 -17.76 29.28
N ALA A 145 -5.91 -18.19 30.12
CA ALA A 145 -5.84 -17.80 31.53
C ALA A 145 -5.50 -16.32 31.77
N ASN A 146 -4.78 -15.67 30.84
CA ASN A 146 -4.31 -14.29 31.00
C ASN A 146 -5.08 -13.27 30.15
N ILE A 147 -6.13 -13.69 29.44
CA ILE A 147 -6.87 -12.81 28.53
C ILE A 147 -7.59 -11.72 29.34
N LYS A 148 -7.31 -10.46 29.01
CA LYS A 148 -7.99 -9.29 29.59
C LYS A 148 -8.82 -8.62 28.49
N PRO A 149 -10.16 -8.60 28.59
CA PRO A 149 -10.99 -7.96 27.58
C PRO A 149 -10.68 -6.46 27.45
N GLN A 150 -10.07 -6.07 26.34
CA GLN A 150 -9.70 -4.70 26.02
C GLN A 150 -10.19 -4.30 24.63
N SER A 151 -10.52 -3.02 24.44
CA SER A 151 -11.04 -2.55 23.15
C SER A 151 -9.98 -2.61 22.04
N PRO A 152 -10.31 -3.14 20.84
CA PRO A 152 -9.38 -3.22 19.72
C PRO A 152 -8.96 -1.83 19.19
N VAL A 153 -9.75 -0.79 19.46
CA VAL A 153 -9.40 0.60 19.11
C VAL A 153 -8.30 1.12 20.04
N TYR A 154 -8.42 0.85 21.34
CA TYR A 154 -7.42 1.24 22.34
C TYR A 154 -6.08 0.53 22.10
N LEU A 155 -6.13 -0.75 21.73
CA LEU A 155 -4.94 -1.54 21.34
C LEU A 155 -4.37 -1.12 19.96
N GLY A 156 -5.07 -0.24 19.23
CA GLY A 156 -4.67 0.21 17.90
C GLY A 156 -4.61 -0.90 16.87
N LEU A 157 -5.49 -1.91 16.99
CA LEU A 157 -5.68 -3.00 16.03
C LEU A 157 -6.68 -2.62 14.94
N CYS A 158 -7.68 -1.80 15.28
CA CYS A 158 -8.65 -1.26 14.34
C CYS A 158 -8.83 0.24 14.51
N VAL A 159 -9.31 0.90 13.44
CA VAL A 159 -9.72 2.30 13.49
C VAL A 159 -11.15 2.37 14.02
N ALA A 160 -11.47 3.38 14.84
CA ALA A 160 -12.81 3.58 15.41
C ALA A 160 -13.91 3.56 14.33
N ALA A 161 -13.69 4.29 13.23
CA ALA A 161 -14.60 4.33 12.10
C ALA A 161 -14.83 2.95 11.44
N ASP A 162 -13.83 2.07 11.42
CA ASP A 162 -13.98 0.72 10.86
C ASP A 162 -14.81 -0.18 11.80
N LEU A 163 -14.63 -0.04 13.12
CA LEU A 163 -15.43 -0.75 14.12
C LEU A 163 -16.91 -0.34 14.07
N GLU A 164 -17.19 0.96 14.04
CA GLU A 164 -18.56 1.50 13.95
C GLU A 164 -19.29 1.03 12.70
N LYS A 165 -18.63 1.05 11.53
CA LYS A 165 -19.20 0.52 10.28
C LYS A 165 -19.59 -0.94 10.40
N MET A 166 -18.74 -1.75 11.02
CA MET A 166 -18.99 -3.19 11.17
C MET A 166 -20.12 -3.47 12.16
N ILE A 167 -20.22 -2.68 13.23
CA ILE A 167 -21.34 -2.73 14.18
C ILE A 167 -22.65 -2.31 13.49
N ALA A 168 -22.65 -1.24 12.71
CA ALA A 168 -23.84 -0.78 11.97
C ALA A 168 -24.35 -1.87 11.00
N ILE A 169 -23.43 -2.52 10.28
CA ILE A 169 -23.77 -3.64 9.39
C ILE A 169 -24.28 -4.86 10.19
N ALA A 170 -23.67 -5.16 11.35
CA ALA A 170 -24.10 -6.26 12.20
C ALA A 170 -25.52 -6.04 12.75
N ARG A 171 -25.81 -4.84 13.27
CA ARG A 171 -27.15 -4.43 13.74
C ARG A 171 -28.19 -4.46 12.64
N ALA A 172 -27.85 -3.95 11.45
CA ALA A 172 -28.73 -3.99 10.29
C ALA A 172 -29.07 -5.43 9.88
N ARG A 173 -28.14 -6.38 10.03
CA ARG A 173 -28.37 -7.81 9.78
C ARG A 173 -29.15 -8.51 10.88
N ALA A 174 -28.90 -8.14 12.13
CA ALA A 174 -29.56 -8.72 13.30
C ALA A 174 -31.02 -8.24 13.47
N GLY A 175 -31.45 -7.22 12.72
CA GLY A 175 -32.80 -6.65 12.85
C GLY A 175 -33.04 -5.93 14.18
N THR A 176 -32.00 -5.79 15.00
CA THR A 176 -32.02 -5.18 16.33
C THR A 176 -31.46 -3.77 16.25
N THR A 177 -32.33 -2.77 16.19
CA THR A 177 -31.98 -1.41 16.60
C THR A 177 -31.90 -1.36 18.13
N HIS A 178 -30.88 -1.97 18.73
CA HIS A 178 -30.58 -1.72 20.13
C HIS A 178 -30.02 -0.29 20.26
N THR A 179 -30.87 0.61 20.74
CA THR A 179 -30.47 1.82 21.46
C THR A 179 -29.43 1.45 22.54
N PRO A 180 -28.39 2.26 22.76
CA PRO A 180 -27.42 1.99 23.82
C PRO A 180 -28.13 1.99 25.18
N THR A 181 -28.44 0.81 25.70
CA THR A 181 -28.94 0.64 27.06
C THR A 181 -27.79 0.91 28.01
N GLN A 182 -27.89 2.09 28.62
CA GLN A 182 -27.47 2.49 29.97
C GLN A 182 -26.05 2.14 30.44
N PRO A 183 -25.23 3.15 30.80
CA PRO A 183 -23.99 2.93 31.54
C PRO A 183 -24.29 2.30 32.92
N LEU A 184 -23.27 1.61 33.45
CA LEU A 184 -23.26 1.03 34.80
C LEU A 184 -23.85 2.00 35.84
N PRO A 185 -24.63 1.50 36.83
CA PRO A 185 -25.29 2.36 37.81
C PRO A 185 -24.27 3.19 38.62
N PRO A 186 -24.59 4.46 38.92
CA PRO A 186 -23.76 5.29 39.77
C PRO A 186 -23.84 4.77 41.21
N ILE A 187 -22.67 4.69 41.86
CA ILE A 187 -22.58 4.42 43.30
C ILE A 187 -23.33 5.56 44.00
N ALA A 188 -24.40 5.19 44.69
CA ALA A 188 -25.28 6.10 45.40
C ALA A 188 -24.52 6.90 46.47
N ALA A 189 -24.92 8.16 46.56
CA ALA A 189 -24.46 9.16 47.51
C ALA A 189 -24.66 8.74 48.97
N SER A 190 -23.70 9.13 49.82
CA SER A 190 -23.90 9.35 51.25
C SER A 190 -23.62 10.81 51.57
N GLU A 191 -24.71 11.55 51.67
CA GLU A 191 -25.04 12.71 52.53
C GLU A 191 -24.17 13.99 52.58
N PRO A 192 -24.84 15.16 52.76
CA PRO A 192 -24.28 16.50 52.58
C PRO A 192 -23.90 17.15 53.91
N ALA A 193 -22.87 18.00 53.90
CA ALA A 193 -22.64 18.99 54.94
C ALA A 193 -22.14 20.30 54.31
N GLU A 194 -22.81 21.39 54.70
CA GLU A 194 -22.49 22.83 54.58
C GLU A 194 -20.99 23.10 54.91
N GLU A 195 -20.27 24.16 54.52
CA GLU A 195 -20.52 25.51 54.01
C GLU A 195 -19.15 26.06 53.48
N PRO A 196 -18.98 27.33 53.04
CA PRO A 196 -18.29 27.69 51.80
C PRO A 196 -16.80 28.05 51.95
N ALA A 197 -15.97 27.78 50.94
CA ALA A 197 -14.62 28.35 50.86
C ALA A 197 -14.12 28.52 49.41
N ILE A 198 -14.22 29.76 48.93
CA ILE A 198 -13.20 30.57 48.24
C ILE A 198 -12.49 29.92 47.03
N LEU A 199 -12.80 30.47 45.86
CA LEU A 199 -12.08 30.33 44.59
C LEU A 199 -10.65 30.90 44.69
N PRO A 200 -9.62 30.19 44.18
CA PRO A 200 -8.48 30.87 43.59
C PRO A 200 -8.39 30.58 42.09
N SER A 201 -8.24 31.69 41.40
CA SER A 201 -8.04 31.93 39.97
C SER A 201 -6.82 31.22 39.36
N GLN A 202 -7.02 30.80 38.12
CA GLN A 202 -6.02 30.34 37.15
C GLN A 202 -4.84 31.32 37.01
N PRO A 203 -3.58 30.83 36.95
CA PRO A 203 -2.49 31.57 36.33
C PRO A 203 -2.30 31.15 34.86
N SER A 204 -2.39 32.15 33.99
CA SER A 204 -2.12 32.12 32.55
C SER A 204 -0.64 31.91 32.22
N GLU A 205 -0.37 31.06 31.23
CA GLU A 205 0.93 30.91 30.55
C GLU A 205 1.32 32.20 29.80
N PRO A 206 2.61 32.61 29.81
CA PRO A 206 3.12 33.60 28.88
C PRO A 206 3.71 32.97 27.61
N VAL A 207 3.38 33.64 26.51
CA VAL A 207 3.69 33.37 25.11
C VAL A 207 5.18 33.60 24.80
N ILE A 208 5.68 32.75 23.91
CA ILE A 208 7.03 32.73 23.32
C ILE A 208 7.27 34.01 22.49
N ALA A 209 8.41 34.67 22.71
CA ALA A 209 8.94 35.73 21.86
C ALA A 209 10.36 35.38 21.38
N GLU A 210 10.63 35.73 20.13
CA GLU A 210 11.78 35.38 19.28
C GLU A 210 13.14 35.84 19.83
N PRO A 211 14.24 35.07 19.66
CA PRO A 211 15.58 35.57 19.89
C PRO A 211 16.13 36.35 18.68
N THR A 212 16.56 37.58 18.95
CA THR A 212 17.14 38.57 18.03
C THR A 212 18.62 38.33 17.72
N ALA A 213 19.06 38.85 16.56
CA ALA A 213 20.33 38.59 15.86
C ALA A 213 21.63 39.09 16.52
N GLU A 214 21.70 39.29 17.83
CA GLU A 214 22.92 39.70 18.54
C GLU A 214 23.64 38.56 19.29
N GLU A 215 23.09 37.34 19.32
CA GLU A 215 23.81 36.14 19.78
C GLU A 215 24.52 35.38 18.63
N VAL A 216 24.41 35.88 17.39
CA VAL A 216 24.93 35.22 16.17
C VAL A 216 26.35 35.68 15.80
N PHE A 217 26.89 36.74 16.40
CA PHE A 217 28.23 37.25 16.08
C PHE A 217 29.02 37.66 17.33
N GLY A 218 29.56 36.68 18.05
CA GLY A 218 30.57 36.84 19.10
C GLY A 218 31.95 36.35 18.61
N ALA A 219 32.94 37.23 18.67
CA ALA A 219 34.18 37.18 17.90
C ALA A 219 35.29 36.24 18.44
N ALA A 220 35.90 35.53 17.48
CA ALA A 220 37.33 35.26 17.25
C ALA A 220 38.30 34.98 18.42
N LYS A 221 38.83 33.74 18.45
CA LYS A 221 40.25 33.47 18.75
C LYS A 221 40.80 32.38 17.80
N ALA A 222 41.98 32.65 17.23
CA ALA A 222 42.59 31.97 16.10
C ALA A 222 43.29 30.61 16.43
N PRO A 223 43.60 29.76 15.41
CA PRO A 223 43.93 28.34 15.56
C PRO A 223 45.42 27.99 15.31
N LYS A 224 45.84 26.79 15.73
CA LYS A 224 46.96 25.98 15.17
C LYS A 224 46.92 24.52 15.72
N PRO A 225 47.51 23.52 15.05
CA PRO A 225 46.80 22.58 14.19
C PRO A 225 46.92 21.10 14.60
N GLU A 226 45.98 20.28 14.11
CA GLU A 226 46.02 18.81 14.07
C GLU A 226 46.74 18.30 12.81
N GLU A 227 47.48 17.19 12.94
CA GLU A 227 47.37 15.98 12.11
C GLU A 227 48.30 14.88 12.68
N GLU A 228 47.74 13.74 13.10
CA GLU A 228 48.07 12.41 12.54
C GLU A 228 47.10 11.33 13.07
N GLN A 229 46.68 10.45 12.15
CA GLN A 229 45.57 9.50 12.26
C GLN A 229 46.01 8.20 12.94
N ALA A 230 45.20 7.68 13.87
CA ALA A 230 45.34 6.32 14.41
C ALA A 230 44.33 5.37 13.73
N SER A 231 44.87 4.32 13.12
CA SER A 231 44.17 3.33 12.30
C SER A 231 43.48 2.25 13.13
N SER A 232 42.37 1.74 12.58
CA SER A 232 41.42 0.80 13.18
C SER A 232 41.86 -0.68 13.10
N ALA A 233 42.99 -1.03 13.71
CA ALA A 233 43.58 -2.37 13.60
C ALA A 233 43.78 -3.14 14.92
N ASP A 234 43.01 -2.86 15.99
CA ASP A 234 43.16 -3.56 17.28
C ASP A 234 41.81 -3.85 17.98
N VAL A 235 40.84 -4.45 17.27
CA VAL A 235 39.53 -4.84 17.87
C VAL A 235 39.14 -6.31 17.63
N PHE A 236 39.91 -7.10 16.89
CA PHE A 236 39.63 -8.54 16.72
C PHE A 236 40.86 -9.39 17.05
N GLY A 237 40.76 -10.15 18.14
CA GLY A 237 41.82 -11.03 18.64
C GLY A 237 42.17 -12.18 17.68
N PRO A 238 43.35 -12.81 17.87
CA PRO A 238 43.91 -13.78 16.92
C PRO A 238 43.10 -15.08 16.89
N ALA A 239 42.76 -15.51 15.67
CA ALA A 239 42.11 -16.78 15.38
C ALA A 239 43.06 -17.97 15.58
N PRO A 240 42.56 -19.16 15.99
CA PRO A 240 43.39 -20.32 16.26
C PRO A 240 43.91 -21.00 14.98
N GLU A 241 45.16 -21.44 15.03
CA GLU A 241 45.87 -22.21 14.00
C GLU A 241 45.20 -23.55 13.69
N ALA A 242 45.09 -23.86 12.40
CA ALA A 242 44.69 -25.16 11.88
C ALA A 242 45.93 -26.01 11.55
N PRO A 243 45.93 -27.32 11.87
CA PRO A 243 46.76 -28.29 11.18
C PRO A 243 45.95 -29.21 10.26
N ALA A 244 46.67 -29.78 9.28
CA ALA A 244 46.37 -30.93 8.43
C ALA A 244 45.78 -30.67 7.03
N GLU A 245 46.68 -30.68 6.04
CA GLU A 245 46.42 -31.11 4.66
C GLU A 245 46.24 -32.63 4.61
N GLU A 246 45.13 -33.13 4.09
CA GLU A 246 45.07 -34.46 3.49
C GLU A 246 44.14 -34.41 2.26
N LYS A 247 44.76 -34.54 1.07
CA LYS A 247 44.10 -34.59 -0.23
C LYS A 247 43.34 -35.92 -0.35
N THR A 248 42.04 -35.86 -0.59
CA THR A 248 41.29 -37.00 -1.14
C THR A 248 40.57 -36.60 -2.42
N ALA A 249 40.59 -37.55 -3.33
CA ALA A 249 40.42 -37.38 -4.76
C ALA A 249 38.97 -37.16 -5.19
N GLU A 250 38.86 -36.24 -6.14
CA GLU A 250 37.74 -36.04 -7.05
C GLU A 250 37.48 -37.34 -7.84
N ASN A 251 36.34 -37.99 -7.59
CA ASN A 251 35.88 -39.13 -8.37
C ASN A 251 34.61 -38.71 -9.11
N SER A 252 34.82 -38.19 -10.32
CA SER A 252 33.79 -38.01 -11.35
C SER A 252 33.44 -39.39 -11.92
N ALA A 253 32.23 -39.88 -11.64
CA ALA A 253 31.64 -41.02 -12.33
C ALA A 253 30.39 -40.56 -13.09
N PRO A 254 30.22 -40.99 -14.35
CA PRO A 254 29.24 -40.41 -15.26
C PRO A 254 27.84 -40.99 -15.06
N GLU A 255 26.88 -40.09 -15.24
CA GLU A 255 25.45 -40.28 -15.40
C GLU A 255 25.17 -41.33 -16.50
N THR A 256 24.55 -42.45 -16.10
CA THR A 256 24.12 -43.51 -17.00
C THR A 256 22.69 -43.24 -17.44
N ALA A 257 22.52 -43.01 -18.74
CA ALA A 257 21.24 -42.84 -19.41
C ALA A 257 20.38 -44.13 -19.32
N PRO A 258 19.04 -44.01 -19.24
CA PRO A 258 18.13 -45.16 -19.38
C PRO A 258 17.97 -45.56 -20.86
N PRO A 259 17.77 -46.87 -21.17
CA PRO A 259 17.62 -47.31 -22.54
C PRO A 259 16.21 -47.06 -23.09
N GLU A 260 16.23 -46.48 -24.29
CA GLU A 260 15.19 -46.34 -25.28
C GLU A 260 14.56 -47.70 -25.62
N THR A 261 13.23 -47.82 -25.51
CA THR A 261 12.45 -48.91 -26.13
C THR A 261 11.49 -48.29 -27.13
N ALA A 262 11.52 -48.88 -28.32
CA ALA A 262 10.90 -48.44 -29.56
C ALA A 262 9.35 -48.55 -29.55
N PRO A 263 8.64 -47.97 -30.54
CA PRO A 263 7.19 -47.80 -30.54
C PRO A 263 6.49 -49.04 -31.10
N GLU A 264 5.43 -49.50 -30.43
CA GLU A 264 4.52 -50.50 -30.99
C GLU A 264 3.29 -49.80 -31.57
N GLU A 265 3.27 -49.80 -32.90
CA GLU A 265 2.16 -49.47 -33.77
C GLU A 265 1.16 -50.63 -33.73
N ASN A 266 -0.07 -50.41 -33.25
CA ASN A 266 -1.18 -51.27 -33.64
C ASN A 266 -2.51 -50.53 -33.77
N LYS A 267 -3.15 -50.88 -34.87
CA LYS A 267 -4.21 -50.22 -35.64
C LYS A 267 -5.61 -50.42 -35.01
N PRO A 268 -6.59 -49.54 -35.30
CA PRO A 268 -7.97 -49.70 -34.87
C PRO A 268 -8.79 -50.57 -35.85
N ALA A 269 -9.65 -51.42 -35.30
CA ALA A 269 -10.77 -52.13 -35.93
C ALA A 269 -11.64 -52.67 -34.77
N ASP A 270 -12.95 -52.82 -34.80
CA ASP A 270 -14.08 -52.40 -35.63
C ASP A 270 -15.32 -52.95 -34.87
N SER A 271 -16.50 -52.35 -35.06
CA SER A 271 -17.85 -52.86 -34.71
C SER A 271 -18.18 -53.05 -33.19
N THR A 272 -19.38 -52.82 -32.65
CA THR A 272 -20.73 -52.96 -33.20
C THR A 272 -21.77 -52.26 -32.28
N SER A 273 -22.73 -51.55 -32.89
CA SER A 273 -24.20 -51.51 -32.64
C SER A 273 -24.88 -51.32 -31.27
N GLU A 274 -26.10 -50.75 -31.38
CA GLU A 274 -27.26 -50.65 -30.46
C GLU A 274 -27.34 -49.31 -29.69
N GLY A 275 -28.35 -48.43 -29.82
CA GLY A 275 -29.67 -48.47 -30.45
C GLY A 275 -30.79 -48.27 -29.41
N ALA A 276 -31.35 -47.06 -29.28
CA ALA A 276 -32.70 -46.73 -28.76
C ALA A 276 -32.86 -45.19 -28.66
N THR A 277 -33.42 -44.51 -29.67
CA THR A 277 -34.83 -44.06 -29.83
C THR A 277 -35.40 -43.15 -28.73
N ASP A 278 -35.85 -42.00 -29.26
CA ASP A 278 -36.78 -40.95 -28.81
C ASP A 278 -37.99 -41.45 -28.01
#